data_AF-A0A354HQ58-F1
#
_entry.id   AF-A0A354HQ58-F1
#
_cell.length_a   1.000
_cell.length_b   1.000
_cell.length_c   1.000
_cell.angle_alpha   90.00
_cell.angle_beta   90.00
_cell.angle_gamma   90.00
#
_symmetry.space_group_name_H-M   'P 1'
#
loop_
_entity.id
_entity.type
_entity.pdbx_description
1 polymer ?
#
loop_
_entity_poly.entity_id
_entity_poly.type
_entity_poly.pdbx_seq_one_letter_code
_entity_poly.pdbx_strand_id
1 'polypeptide(L)'
;MGLSIAAAIAIHNIPEGIAVAAPIYYATGSRRQAFLWAFLSGIAEPIGALAGYLVLAPFLSSTVYGVIFAAVAGIMVYISFDQLLPAAREYGDHHLSVLGLIGGMALMALSLLLFM
;
A
#
# COMPACT_ATOMS: atom_id res chain seq x y z
N MET A 1 2.79 -13.28 15.88
CA MET A 1 2.41 -11.93 15.41
C MET A 1 3.16 -11.49 14.15
N GLY A 2 4.49 -11.63 14.06
CA GLY A 2 5.23 -11.21 12.87
C GLY A 2 4.85 -11.94 11.57
N LEU A 3 4.70 -13.27 11.61
CA LEU A 3 4.34 -14.09 10.43
C LEU A 3 2.95 -13.77 9.86
N SER A 4 1.95 -13.54 10.72
CA SER A 4 0.60 -13.18 10.30
C SER A 4 0.55 -11.78 9.69
N ILE A 5 1.30 -10.82 10.24
CA ILE A 5 1.42 -9.47 9.69
C ILE A 5 2.19 -9.51 8.36
N ALA A 6 3.28 -10.26 8.28
CA ALA A 6 4.03 -10.42 7.03
C ALA A 6 3.19 -11.05 5.91
N ALA A 7 2.36 -12.05 6.24
CA ALA A 7 1.43 -12.63 5.27
C ALA A 7 0.35 -11.64 4.84
N ALA A 8 -0.20 -10.85 5.77
CA ALA A 8 -1.19 -9.81 5.45
C ALA A 8 -0.61 -8.72 4.53
N ILE A 9 0.61 -8.25 4.80
CA ILE A 9 1.34 -7.29 3.95
C ILE A 9 1.58 -7.90 2.57
N ALA A 10 2.06 -9.15 2.49
CA ALA A 10 2.30 -9.81 1.20
C ALA A 10 1.04 -9.89 0.33
N ILE A 11 -0.13 -10.13 0.93
CA ILE A 11 -1.41 -10.13 0.20
C ILE A 11 -1.80 -8.70 -0.24
N HIS A 12 -1.59 -7.69 0.60
CA HIS A 12 -1.86 -6.29 0.29
C HIS A 12 -1.03 -5.76 -0.89
N ASN A 13 0.22 -6.22 -1.00
CA ASN A 13 1.14 -5.77 -2.04
C ASN A 13 0.78 -6.28 -3.45
N ILE A 14 -0.11 -7.28 -3.55
CA ILE A 14 -0.60 -7.75 -4.86
C ILE A 14 -1.46 -6.66 -5.54
N PRO A 15 -2.55 -6.15 -4.92
CA PRO A 15 -3.28 -4.98 -5.43
C PRO A 15 -2.39 -3.76 -5.71
N GLU A 16 -1.45 -3.45 -4.81
CA GLU A 16 -0.56 -2.29 -4.97
C GLU A 16 0.37 -2.46 -6.18
N GLY A 17 0.97 -3.65 -6.35
CA GLY A 17 1.79 -3.96 -7.51
C GLY A 17 1.02 -3.84 -8.83
N ILE A 18 -0.26 -4.23 -8.85
CA ILE A 18 -1.14 -4.02 -10.01
C ILE A 18 -1.39 -2.53 -10.25
N ALA A 19 -1.63 -1.76 -9.19
CA ALA A 19 -1.85 -0.32 -9.26
C ALA A 19 -0.63 0.44 -9.80
N VAL A 20 0.59 -0.03 -9.51
CA VAL A 20 1.83 0.52 -10.09
C VAL A 20 2.06 0.04 -11.53
N ALA A 21 1.83 -1.24 -11.81
CA ALA A 21 2.09 -1.82 -13.13
C ALA A 21 1.15 -1.30 -14.23
N ALA A 22 -0.15 -1.12 -13.91
CA ALA A 22 -1.17 -0.73 -14.87
C ALA A 22 -0.86 0.59 -15.59
N PRO A 23 -0.65 1.74 -14.90
CA PRO A 23 -0.38 3.01 -15.57
C PRO A 23 0.92 2.97 -16.38
N ILE A 24 1.95 2.27 -15.90
CA ILE A 24 3.22 2.10 -16.63
C ILE A 24 2.99 1.31 -17.92
N TYR A 25 2.19 0.25 -17.88
CA TYR A 25 1.83 -0.50 -19.08
C TYR A 25 1.03 0.35 -20.07
N TYR A 26 0.04 1.13 -19.60
CA TYR A 26 -0.73 2.01 -20.47
C TYR A 26 0.12 3.13 -21.09
N ALA A 27 1.12 3.64 -20.37
CA ALA A 27 2.02 4.67 -20.88
C ALA A 27 3.11 4.13 -21.83
N THR A 28 3.60 2.89 -21.62
CA THR A 28 4.78 2.37 -22.34
C THR A 28 4.49 1.22 -23.31
N GLY A 29 3.34 0.55 -23.18
CA GLY A 29 3.01 -0.69 -23.90
C GLY A 29 3.86 -1.91 -23.50
N SER A 30 4.80 -1.78 -22.57
CA SER A 30 5.78 -2.83 -22.24
C SER A 30 5.45 -3.54 -20.94
N ARG A 31 5.00 -4.80 -21.03
CA ARG A 31 4.74 -5.66 -19.86
C ARG A 31 5.99 -5.87 -19.00
N ARG A 32 7.17 -5.95 -19.64
CA ARG A 32 8.43 -6.13 -18.92
C ARG A 32 8.78 -4.91 -18.08
N GLN A 33 8.57 -3.70 -18.61
CA GLN A 33 8.80 -2.47 -17.84
C GLN A 33 7.80 -2.36 -16.69
N ALA A 34 6.51 -2.59 -16.95
CA ALA A 34 5.47 -2.56 -15.92
C ALA A 34 5.78 -3.53 -14.76
N PHE A 35 6.18 -4.77 -15.07
CA PHE A 35 6.59 -5.74 -14.07
C PHE A 35 7.83 -5.29 -13.29
N LEU A 36 8.86 -4.80 -13.98
CA LEU A 36 10.14 -4.45 -13.35
C LEU A 36 9.96 -3.26 -12.39
N TRP A 37 9.18 -2.25 -12.77
CA TRP A 37 8.86 -1.13 -11.90
C TRP A 37 8.00 -1.54 -10.69
N ALA A 38 6.97 -2.36 -10.90
CA ALA A 38 6.17 -2.89 -9.78
C ALA A 38 7.01 -3.75 -8.82
N PHE A 39 7.91 -4.56 -9.34
CA PHE A 39 8.83 -5.38 -8.54
C PHE A 39 9.82 -4.53 -7.74
N LEU A 40 10.41 -3.50 -8.37
CA LEU A 40 11.30 -2.56 -7.67
C LEU A 40 10.56 -1.80 -6.56
N SER A 41 9.31 -1.40 -6.81
CA SER A 41 8.44 -0.79 -5.78
C SER A 41 8.22 -1.75 -4.61
N GLY A 42 7.86 -3.01 -4.88
CA GLY A 42 7.64 -4.01 -3.84
C GLY A 42 8.88 -4.36 -3.02
N ILE A 43 10.08 -4.26 -3.59
CA ILE A 43 11.36 -4.42 -2.85
C ILE A 43 11.65 -3.22 -1.94
N ALA A 44 11.13 -2.03 -2.27
CA ALA A 44 11.37 -0.84 -1.46
C ALA A 44 10.83 -0.99 -0.03
N GLU A 45 9.72 -1.71 0.16
CA GLU A 45 9.13 -1.97 1.48
C GLU A 45 10.02 -2.77 2.43
N PRO A 46 10.50 -3.99 2.12
CA PRO A 46 11.38 -4.74 3.03
C PRO A 46 12.70 -4.02 3.26
N ILE A 47 13.24 -3.31 2.27
CA ILE A 47 14.44 -2.48 2.44
C ILE A 47 14.16 -1.33 3.41
N GLY A 48 13.04 -0.62 3.22
CA GLY A 48 12.61 0.48 4.08
C GLY A 48 12.32 0.01 5.50
N ALA A 49 11.68 -1.15 5.66
CA ALA A 49 11.42 -1.76 6.96
C ALA A 49 12.71 -2.13 7.68
N LEU A 50 13.68 -2.73 6.98
CA LEU A 50 14.98 -3.07 7.55
C LEU A 50 15.76 -1.80 7.95
N ALA A 51 15.82 -0.81 7.06
CA ALA A 51 16.50 0.46 7.33
C ALA A 51 15.85 1.19 8.52
N GLY A 52 14.52 1.28 8.54
CA GLY A 52 13.76 1.87 9.65
C GLY A 52 14.00 1.13 10.96
N TYR A 53 14.00 -0.21 10.94
CA TYR A 53 14.31 -1.01 12.12
C TYR A 53 15.72 -0.77 12.63
N LEU A 54 16.74 -0.76 11.77
CA LEU A 54 18.13 -0.55 12.20
C LEU A 54 18.34 0.83 12.84
N VAL A 55 17.67 1.87 12.33
CA VAL A 55 17.76 3.23 12.88
C VAL A 55 16.97 3.34 14.18
N LEU A 56 15.77 2.78 14.24
CA LEU A 56 14.85 2.99 15.34
C LEU A 56 14.98 1.96 16.46
N ALA A 57 15.61 0.81 16.23
CA ALA A 57 15.71 -0.30 17.19
C ALA A 57 16.06 0.12 18.62
N PRO A 58 17.05 1.02 18.87
CA PRO A 58 17.39 1.47 20.22
C PRO A 58 16.31 2.31 20.90
N PHE A 59 15.41 2.92 20.11
CA PHE A 59 14.39 3.87 20.55
C PHE A 59 12.98 3.28 20.56
N LEU A 60 12.80 2.02 20.14
CA LEU A 60 11.50 1.38 20.07
C LEU A 60 10.89 1.23 21.47
N SER A 61 9.75 1.88 21.66
CA SER A 61 8.88 1.76 22.82
C SER A 61 7.43 1.70 22.37
N SER A 62 6.49 1.31 23.23
CA SER A 62 5.07 1.24 22.87
C SER A 62 4.54 2.57 22.32
N THR A 63 4.99 3.70 22.87
CA THR A 63 4.63 5.03 22.39
C THR A 63 5.21 5.31 21.01
N VAL A 64 6.48 4.96 20.78
CA VAL A 64 7.14 5.14 19.48
C VAL A 64 6.49 4.27 18.42
N TYR A 65 6.12 3.02 18.72
CA TYR A 65 5.32 2.18 17.82
C TYR A 65 4.00 2.85 17.45
N GLY A 66 3.27 3.40 18.43
CA GLY A 66 2.01 4.12 18.17
C GLY A 66 2.20 5.33 17.24
N VAL A 67 3.25 6.12 17.46
CA VAL A 67 3.57 7.27 16.60
C VAL A 67 3.95 6.84 15.19
N ILE A 68 4.77 5.80 15.04
CA ILE A 68 5.17 5.25 13.73
C ILE A 68 3.95 4.72 12.99
N PHE A 69 3.10 3.91 13.63
CA PHE A 69 1.90 3.39 12.99
C PHE A 69 0.92 4.50 12.59
N ALA A 70 0.75 5.53 13.42
CA ALA A 70 -0.07 6.69 13.09
C ALA A 70 0.48 7.45 11.87
N ALA A 71 1.80 7.66 11.82
CA ALA A 71 2.46 8.33 10.70
C ALA A 71 2.32 7.52 9.39
N VAL A 72 2.58 6.21 9.44
CA VAL A 72 2.43 5.31 8.29
C VAL A 72 0.98 5.27 7.81
N ALA A 73 0.01 5.14 8.71
CA ALA A 73 -1.40 5.17 8.37
C ALA A 73 -1.78 6.50 7.68
N GLY A 74 -1.29 7.64 8.20
CA GLY A 74 -1.52 8.95 7.59
C GLY A 74 -0.92 9.07 6.18
N ILE A 75 0.30 8.58 5.96
CA ILE A 75 0.94 8.55 4.64
C ILE A 75 0.14 7.69 3.66
N MET A 76 -0.33 6.51 4.08
CA MET A 76 -1.11 5.62 3.22
C MET A 76 -2.47 6.22 2.84
N VAL A 77 -3.12 6.94 3.77
CA VAL A 77 -4.34 7.71 3.47
C VAL A 77 -4.02 8.81 2.45
N TYR A 78 -2.95 9.58 2.65
CA TYR A 78 -2.56 10.63 1.70
C TYR A 78 -2.30 10.07 0.29
N ILE A 79 -1.50 9.01 0.17
CA ILE A 79 -1.21 8.35 -1.12
C ILE A 79 -2.51 7.84 -1.77
N SER A 80 -3.41 7.24 -0.99
CA SER A 80 -4.67 6.72 -1.52
C SER A 80 -5.56 7.81 -2.13
N PHE A 81 -5.67 8.96 -1.47
CA PHE A 81 -6.56 10.03 -1.91
C PHE A 81 -5.92 10.99 -2.92
N ASP A 82 -4.62 11.27 -2.79
CA ASP A 82 -3.93 12.30 -3.59
C ASP A 82 -3.23 11.70 -4.82
N GLN A 83 -2.92 10.40 -4.82
CA GLN A 83 -2.23 9.75 -5.93
C GLN A 83 -3.08 8.65 -6.56
N LEU A 84 -3.52 7.65 -5.78
CA LEU A 84 -4.20 6.48 -6.33
C LEU A 84 -5.61 6.79 -6.84
N LEU A 85 -6.41 7.56 -6.09
CA LEU A 85 -7.76 7.94 -6.52
C LEU A 85 -7.77 8.81 -7.79
N PRO A 86 -6.93 9.86 -7.92
CA PRO A 86 -6.81 10.63 -9.16
C PRO A 86 -6.37 9.76 -10.34
N ALA A 87 -5.35 8.90 -10.16
CA ALA A 87 -4.91 7.99 -11.20
C ALA A 87 -6.03 7.03 -11.63
N ALA A 88 -6.77 6.45 -10.68
CA ALA A 88 -7.90 5.58 -10.99
C ALA A 88 -8.99 6.30 -11.82
N ARG A 89 -9.24 7.58 -11.53
CA ARG A 89 -10.19 8.42 -12.27
C ARG A 89 -9.68 8.85 -13.66
N GLU A 90 -8.37 9.00 -13.83
CA GLU A 90 -7.76 9.37 -15.10
C GLU A 90 -7.78 8.20 -16.09
N TYR A 91 -7.48 6.99 -15.62
CA TYR A 91 -7.41 5.78 -16.44
C TYR A 91 -8.70 4.93 -16.43
N GLY A 92 -9.71 5.31 -15.65
CA GLY A 92 -10.94 4.53 -15.45
C GLY A 92 -12.19 5.41 -15.28
N ASP A 93 -13.32 4.78 -14.95
CA ASP A 93 -14.58 5.49 -14.73
C ASP A 93 -14.61 6.17 -13.35
N HIS A 94 -15.11 7.40 -13.31
CA HIS A 94 -15.15 8.21 -12.10
C HIS A 94 -15.99 7.57 -10.97
N HIS A 95 -17.18 7.04 -11.30
CA HIS A 95 -18.09 6.45 -10.33
C HIS A 95 -17.55 5.11 -9.84
N LEU A 96 -17.03 4.28 -10.73
CA LEU A 96 -16.43 2.99 -10.35
C LEU A 96 -15.20 3.18 -9.44
N SER A 97 -14.38 4.21 -9.70
CA SER A 97 -13.21 4.51 -8.86
C SER A 97 -13.60 4.87 -7.43
N VAL A 98 -14.63 5.70 -7.27
CA VAL A 98 -15.14 6.08 -5.93
C VAL A 98 -15.81 4.91 -5.24
N LEU A 99 -16.62 4.12 -5.96
CA LEU A 99 -17.26 2.92 -5.41
C LEU A 99 -16.23 1.87 -4.98
N GLY A 100 -15.16 1.69 -5.77
CA GLY A 100 -14.04 0.82 -5.42
C GLY A 100 -13.32 1.28 -4.15
N LEU A 101 -13.06 2.58 -4.02
CA LEU A 101 -12.47 3.16 -2.81
C LEU A 101 -13.35 2.93 -1.58
N ILE A 102 -14.65 3.29 -1.65
CA ILE A 102 -15.59 3.11 -0.53
C ILE A 102 -15.77 1.64 -0.19
N GLY A 103 -15.90 0.77 -1.20
CA GLY A 103 -16.03 -0.67 -1.02
C GLY A 103 -14.79 -1.28 -0.36
N GLY A 104 -13.59 -0.84 -0.78
CA GLY A 104 -12.33 -1.23 -0.15
C GLY A 104 -12.24 -0.78 1.31
N MET A 105 -12.60 0.48 1.61
CA MET A 105 -12.65 0.99 2.98
C MET A 105 -13.65 0.20 3.85
N ALA A 106 -14.83 -0.13 3.31
CA ALA A 106 -15.83 -0.93 4.02
C ALA A 106 -15.36 -2.37 4.27
N LEU A 107 -14.71 -3.00 3.28
CA LEU A 107 -14.14 -4.34 3.43
C LEU A 107 -13.04 -4.37 4.49
N MET A 108 -12.18 -3.35 4.52
CA MET A 108 -11.15 -3.21 5.55
C MET A 108 -11.77 -3.01 6.93
N ALA A 109 -12.77 -2.12 7.06
CA ALA A 109 -13.48 -1.90 8.32
C ALA A 109 -14.14 -3.19 8.83
N LEU A 110 -14.79 -3.95 7.94
CA LEU A 110 -15.40 -5.24 8.29
C LEU A 110 -14.34 -6.26 8.72
N SER A 111 -13.20 -6.33 8.03
CA SER A 111 -12.11 -7.25 8.38
C SER A 111 -11.57 -6.96 9.79
N LEU A 112 -11.44 -5.68 10.17
CA LEU A 112 -11.01 -5.31 11.52
C LEU A 112 -12.02 -5.73 12.58
N LEU A 113 -13.32 -5.60 12.30
CA LEU A 113 -14.39 -6.03 13.22
C LEU A 113 -14.47 -7.55 13.40
N LEU A 114 -14.13 -8.32 12.36
CA LEU A 114 -14.23 -9.79 12.38
C LEU A 114 -12.97 -10.48 12.91
N PHE A 115 -11.80 -9.87 12.77
CA PHE A 115 -10.50 -10.51 13.06
C PHE A 115 -9.68 -9.85 14.17
N MET A 116 -10.13 -8.71 14.72
CA MET A 116 -9.61 -8.15 15.99
C MET A 116 -10.52 -8.52 17.16
#